data_AF-A0A3M1ZQD7-F1
#
_entry.id   AF-A0A3M1ZQD7-F1
#
_cell.length_a   1.000
_cell.length_b   1.000
_cell.length_c   1.000
_cell.angle_alpha   90.00
_cell.angle_beta   90.00
_cell.angle_gamma   90.00
#
_symmetry.space_group_name_H-M   'P 1'
#
loop_
_entity.id
_entity.type
_entity.pdbx_description
1 polymer ?
#
loop_
_entity_poly.entity_id
_entity_poly.type
_entity_poly.pdbx_seq_one_letter_code
_entity_poly.pdbx_strand_id
1 'polypeptide(L)'
;MSRYVYFQVTDSSGAGVTGDSANLTMRIVKDGVSSAATNTPAEIDSTNLPGWYSLLLTDSELNGNSILITGTSSTSGAIVDAVTILDQQVDATSSVLDVLSTLKTNVDATISSRLAASSYTAPDNSSISAIKTQTDKLTFNASNQV
;
A
#
# COMPACT_ATOMS: atom_id res chain seq x y z
N MET A 1 14.93 -1.21 0.19
CA MET A 1 15.38 -1.20 1.60
C MET A 1 15.70 -2.64 2.02
N SER A 2 16.99 -3.01 2.03
CA SER A 2 17.42 -4.32 2.54
C SER A 2 17.02 -4.50 4.01
N ARG A 3 16.61 -5.71 4.38
CA ARG A 3 16.20 -6.07 5.75
C ARG A 3 16.94 -7.31 6.22
N TYR A 4 17.20 -7.38 7.52
CA TYR A 4 17.69 -8.58 8.16
C TYR A 4 16.53 -9.50 8.56
N VAL A 5 16.73 -10.79 8.35
CA VAL A 5 15.92 -11.85 8.93
C VAL A 5 16.78 -12.61 9.93
N TYR A 6 16.20 -12.98 11.06
CA TYR A 6 16.86 -13.73 12.10
C TYR A 6 16.26 -15.12 12.17
N PHE A 7 17.12 -16.13 12.27
CA PHE A 7 16.72 -17.53 12.34
C PHE A 7 17.64 -18.28 13.30
N GLN A 8 17.19 -19.46 13.75
CA GLN A 8 17.93 -20.27 14.69
C GLN A 8 18.52 -21.50 13.98
N VAL A 9 19.71 -21.90 14.42
CA VAL A 9 20.32 -23.18 14.11
C VAL A 9 20.48 -23.92 15.42
N THR A 10 19.85 -25.09 15.53
CA THR A 10 19.88 -25.95 16.72
C THR A 10 20.47 -27.30 16.41
N ASP A 11 20.95 -28.01 17.41
CA ASP A 11 21.29 -29.42 17.28
C ASP A 11 20.06 -30.30 17.55
N SER A 12 20.22 -31.62 17.45
CA SER A 12 19.15 -32.59 17.74
C SER A 12 18.64 -32.56 19.18
N SER A 13 19.33 -31.87 20.11
CA SER A 13 18.90 -31.66 21.49
C SER A 13 18.21 -30.31 21.71
N GLY A 14 18.14 -29.47 20.68
CA GLY A 14 17.60 -28.12 20.74
C GLY A 14 18.60 -27.06 21.22
N ALA A 15 19.87 -27.42 21.44
CA ALA A 15 20.89 -26.46 21.82
C ALA A 15 21.35 -25.65 20.60
N GLY A 16 21.65 -24.36 20.79
CA GLY A 16 22.10 -23.49 19.70
C GLY A 16 23.47 -23.90 19.16
N VAL A 17 23.57 -24.09 17.85
CA VAL A 17 24.82 -24.41 17.16
C VAL A 17 25.57 -23.12 16.86
N THR A 18 26.79 -22.98 17.36
CA THR A 18 27.62 -21.79 17.16
C THR A 18 28.67 -22.01 16.07
N GLY A 19 29.17 -20.92 15.47
CA GLY A 19 30.24 -20.96 14.46
C GLY A 19 29.84 -21.53 13.10
N ASP A 20 28.54 -21.69 12.82
CA ASP A 20 28.04 -22.44 11.66
C ASP A 20 27.90 -21.60 10.38
N SER A 21 28.22 -20.30 10.44
CA SER A 21 27.97 -19.34 9.34
C SER A 21 28.47 -19.81 7.97
N ALA A 22 29.63 -20.46 7.92
CA ALA A 22 30.24 -20.94 6.67
C ALA A 22 29.64 -22.27 6.15
N ASN A 23 28.90 -22.99 6.99
CA ASN A 23 28.29 -24.28 6.69
C ASN A 23 26.83 -24.15 6.24
N LEU A 24 26.24 -22.96 6.41
CA LEU A 24 24.83 -22.69 6.11
C LEU A 24 24.61 -22.38 4.63
N THR A 25 23.77 -23.18 3.99
CA THR A 25 23.26 -22.94 2.63
C THR A 25 21.79 -22.54 2.72
N MET A 26 21.51 -21.24 2.60
CA MET A 26 20.16 -20.70 2.75
C MET A 26 19.38 -20.69 1.44
N ARG A 27 18.08 -20.92 1.55
CA ARG A 27 17.09 -20.92 0.48
C ARG A 27 15.97 -19.95 0.83
N ILE A 28 15.50 -19.26 -0.20
CA ILE A 28 14.38 -18.35 -0.13
C ILE A 28 13.29 -18.95 -1.01
N VAL A 29 12.10 -19.19 -0.44
CA VAL A 29 10.95 -19.65 -1.21
C VAL A 29 9.96 -18.50 -1.29
N LYS A 30 9.83 -17.91 -2.47
CA LYS A 30 8.88 -16.84 -2.75
C LYS A 30 7.69 -17.43 -3.47
N ASP A 31 6.52 -17.37 -2.84
CA ASP A 31 5.26 -17.84 -3.44
C ASP A 31 5.37 -19.26 -4.06
N GLY A 32 6.07 -20.15 -3.33
CA GLY A 32 6.31 -21.54 -3.73
C GLY A 32 7.55 -21.78 -4.61
N VAL A 33 8.26 -20.74 -5.05
CA VAL A 33 9.45 -20.85 -5.91
C VAL A 33 10.73 -20.67 -5.09
N SER A 34 11.58 -21.69 -5.07
CA SER A 34 12.84 -21.68 -4.30
C SER A 34 14.03 -21.15 -5.10
N SER A 35 14.76 -20.20 -4.52
CA SER A 35 16.07 -19.71 -4.99
C SER A 35 17.11 -19.80 -3.87
N ALA A 36 18.40 -19.64 -4.21
CA ALA A 36 19.45 -19.41 -3.21
C ALA A 36 19.30 -18.00 -2.63
N ALA A 37 19.71 -17.81 -1.38
CA ALA A 37 19.91 -16.48 -0.83
C ALA A 37 21.16 -15.83 -1.45
N THR A 38 21.10 -14.52 -1.67
CA THR A 38 22.17 -13.73 -2.31
C THR A 38 23.31 -13.44 -1.33
N ASN A 39 22.98 -13.23 -0.06
CA ASN A 39 23.95 -12.97 0.99
C ASN A 39 24.16 -14.20 1.86
N THR A 40 25.30 -14.27 2.53
CA THR A 40 25.62 -15.33 3.48
C THR A 40 25.11 -15.01 4.88
N PRO A 41 24.69 -16.01 5.67
CA PRO A 41 24.38 -15.80 7.08
C PRO A 41 25.57 -15.32 7.91
N ALA A 42 25.27 -14.59 8.99
CA ALA A 42 26.23 -14.20 10.01
C ALA A 42 25.70 -14.54 11.40
N GLU A 43 26.52 -15.20 12.21
CA GLU A 43 26.25 -15.44 13.62
C GLU A 43 26.17 -14.11 14.39
N ILE A 44 25.14 -13.96 15.24
CA ILE A 44 24.87 -12.70 15.94
C ILE A 44 25.74 -12.58 17.20
N ASP A 45 25.63 -13.56 18.09
CA ASP A 45 26.38 -13.61 19.35
C ASP A 45 26.44 -15.06 19.86
N SER A 46 27.60 -15.69 19.72
CA SER A 46 27.80 -17.09 20.12
C SER A 46 27.77 -17.32 21.63
N THR A 47 27.84 -16.26 22.44
CA THR A 47 27.96 -16.33 23.90
C THR A 47 26.61 -16.08 24.57
N ASN A 48 25.91 -15.03 24.18
CA ASN A 48 24.65 -14.63 24.81
C ASN A 48 23.41 -15.11 24.03
N LEU A 49 23.55 -15.40 22.73
CA LEU A 49 22.47 -15.85 21.84
C LEU A 49 22.92 -17.05 20.99
N PRO A 50 23.41 -18.14 21.60
CA PRO A 50 23.93 -19.27 20.85
C PRO A 50 22.87 -19.82 19.89
N GLY A 51 23.30 -20.10 18.65
CA GLY A 51 22.40 -20.58 17.60
C GLY A 51 21.64 -19.50 16.85
N TRP A 52 21.73 -18.21 17.19
CA TRP A 52 21.06 -17.14 16.44
C TRP A 52 21.94 -16.57 15.33
N TYR A 53 21.37 -16.56 14.11
CA TYR A 53 22.00 -16.06 12.90
C TYR A 53 21.13 -15.00 12.23
N SER A 54 21.77 -14.11 11.49
CA SER A 54 21.14 -13.08 10.68
C SER A 54 21.42 -13.34 9.20
N LEU A 55 20.45 -13.04 8.33
CA LEU A 55 20.59 -13.08 6.89
C LEU A 55 20.10 -11.74 6.31
N LEU A 56 20.96 -11.06 5.56
CA LEU A 56 20.59 -9.85 4.83
C LEU A 56 19.82 -10.23 3.56
N LEU A 57 18.58 -9.77 3.45
CA LEU A 57 17.77 -9.93 2.24
C LEU A 57 17.78 -8.66 1.41
N THR A 58 17.86 -8.85 0.10
CA THR A 58 17.77 -7.79 -0.90
C THR A 58 16.30 -7.47 -1.23
N ASP A 59 16.06 -6.32 -1.86
CA ASP A 59 14.72 -5.92 -2.28
C ASP A 59 14.09 -6.92 -3.28
N SER A 60 14.89 -7.57 -4.12
CA SER A 60 14.42 -8.60 -5.05
C SER A 60 14.06 -9.92 -4.38
N GLU A 61 14.56 -10.17 -3.17
CA GLU A 61 14.23 -11.35 -2.38
C GLU A 61 12.99 -11.11 -1.50
N LEU A 62 12.67 -9.85 -1.24
CA LEU A 62 11.51 -9.40 -0.45
C LEU A 62 10.26 -9.10 -1.29
N ASN A 63 10.25 -9.44 -2.58
CA ASN A 63 9.18 -9.07 -3.51
C ASN A 63 8.09 -10.15 -3.73
N GLY A 64 7.84 -11.00 -2.74
CA GLY A 64 6.79 -12.03 -2.78
C GLY A 64 5.72 -11.82 -1.72
N ASN A 65 4.53 -12.38 -1.92
CA ASN A 65 3.41 -12.28 -0.97
C ASN A 65 3.67 -13.14 0.29
N SER A 66 4.33 -14.28 0.08
CA SER A 66 4.78 -15.19 1.12
C SER A 66 6.24 -15.54 0.86
N ILE A 67 7.06 -15.41 1.89
CA ILE A 67 8.49 -15.67 1.81
C ILE A 67 8.86 -16.62 2.93
N LEU A 68 9.32 -17.82 2.60
CA LEU A 68 9.92 -18.75 3.55
C LEU A 68 11.45 -18.66 3.44
N ILE A 69 12.11 -18.43 4.56
CA ILE A 69 13.56 -18.55 4.71
C ILE A 69 13.85 -19.88 5.40
N THR A 70 14.66 -20.71 4.77
CA THR A 70 15.08 -22.01 5.32
C THR A 70 16.48 -22.33 4.77
N GLY A 71 17.05 -23.46 5.15
CA GLY A 71 18.37 -23.86 4.66
C GLY A 71 18.80 -25.21 5.19
N THR A 72 20.05 -25.55 4.86
CA THR A 72 20.73 -26.73 5.40
C THR A 72 22.08 -26.31 5.95
N SER A 73 22.50 -26.94 7.03
CA SER A 73 23.88 -26.89 7.49
C SER A 73 24.64 -28.13 7.03
N SER A 74 25.92 -27.99 6.69
CA SER A 74 26.83 -29.14 6.52
C SER A 74 27.36 -29.70 7.85
N THR A 75 27.07 -29.07 8.99
CA THR A 75 27.40 -29.58 10.31
C THR A 75 26.47 -30.73 10.69
N SER A 76 27.05 -31.88 11.04
CA SER A 76 26.28 -33.07 11.39
C SER A 76 25.35 -32.80 12.58
N GLY A 77 24.05 -33.08 12.40
CA GLY A 77 23.04 -32.92 13.44
C GLY A 77 22.54 -31.49 13.64
N ALA A 78 23.05 -30.51 12.89
CA ALA A 78 22.53 -29.15 12.89
C ALA A 78 21.22 -29.06 12.08
N ILE A 79 20.25 -28.35 12.64
CA ILE A 79 18.89 -28.15 12.14
C ILE A 79 18.71 -26.65 11.97
N VAL A 80 18.30 -26.21 10.79
CA VAL A 80 17.99 -24.80 10.50
C VAL A 80 16.49 -24.60 10.61
N ASP A 81 16.06 -23.79 11.57
CA ASP A 81 14.65 -23.50 11.77
C ASP A 81 14.15 -22.50 10.71
N ALA A 82 13.05 -22.86 10.05
CA ALA A 82 12.51 -22.05 8.98
C ALA A 82 11.73 -20.84 9.52
N VAL A 83 11.83 -19.71 8.83
CA VAL A 83 11.15 -18.45 9.16
C VAL A 83 10.22 -18.06 8.01
N THR A 84 8.93 -17.91 8.30
CA THR A 84 7.97 -17.42 7.31
C THR A 84 7.72 -15.92 7.52
N ILE A 85 7.80 -15.17 6.43
CA ILE A 85 7.47 -13.75 6.36
C ILE A 85 6.22 -13.64 5.49
N LEU A 86 5.19 -13.03 6.05
CA LEU A 86 3.96 -12.70 5.35
C LEU A 86 4.01 -11.20 5.08
N ASP A 87 4.37 -10.81 3.86
CA ASP A 87 4.24 -9.42 3.47
C ASP A 87 2.81 -9.22 2.96
N GLN A 88 1.90 -8.90 3.89
CA GLN A 88 0.55 -8.50 3.53
C GLN A 88 0.64 -7.08 2.98
N GLN A 89 1.10 -6.93 1.75
CA GLN A 89 1.02 -5.65 1.07
C GLN A 89 -0.47 -5.33 0.88
N VAL A 90 -0.97 -4.35 1.63
CA VAL A 90 -2.24 -3.72 1.31
C VAL A 90 -2.06 -3.12 -0.08
N ASP A 91 -2.75 -3.66 -1.08
CA ASP A 91 -2.81 -3.05 -2.41
C ASP A 91 -3.60 -1.73 -2.32
N ALA A 92 -2.91 -0.70 -1.83
CA ALA A 92 -3.44 0.63 -1.67
C ALA A 92 -3.75 1.27 -3.04
N THR A 93 -3.20 0.74 -4.14
CA THR A 93 -3.53 1.21 -5.48
C THR A 93 -4.97 0.83 -5.84
N SER A 94 -5.37 -0.41 -5.59
CA SER A 94 -6.75 -0.85 -5.82
C SER A 94 -7.77 -0.12 -4.95
N SER A 95 -7.46 0.15 -3.68
CA SER A 95 -8.36 0.89 -2.78
C SER A 95 -8.48 2.37 -3.14
N VAL A 96 -7.39 3.03 -3.53
CA VAL A 96 -7.41 4.42 -3.97
C VAL A 96 -8.18 4.59 -5.28
N LEU A 97 -8.05 3.65 -6.22
CA LEU A 97 -8.81 3.67 -7.47
C LEU A 97 -10.33 3.57 -7.23
N ASP A 98 -10.76 2.74 -6.28
CA ASP A 98 -12.18 2.61 -5.91
C ASP A 98 -12.74 3.88 -5.26
N VAL A 99 -11.99 4.46 -4.32
CA VAL A 99 -12.35 5.74 -3.69
C VAL A 99 -12.42 6.87 -4.72
N LEU A 100 -11.44 6.97 -5.62
CA LEU A 100 -11.43 7.97 -6.69
C LEU A 100 -12.59 7.79 -7.67
N SER A 101 -12.91 6.55 -8.05
CA SER A 101 -14.06 6.22 -8.89
C SER A 101 -15.38 6.64 -8.23
N THR A 102 -15.52 6.35 -6.95
CA THR A 102 -16.68 6.75 -6.13
C THR A 102 -16.80 8.27 -6.04
N LEU A 103 -15.70 8.97 -5.72
CA LEU A 103 -15.68 10.43 -5.65
C LEU A 103 -16.04 11.07 -6.98
N LYS A 104 -15.48 10.56 -8.10
CA LYS A 104 -15.81 11.01 -9.44
C LYS A 104 -17.31 10.87 -9.72
N THR A 105 -17.88 9.71 -9.43
CA THR A 105 -19.31 9.44 -9.64
C THR A 105 -20.18 10.39 -8.81
N ASN A 106 -19.83 10.59 -7.54
CA ASN A 106 -20.58 11.46 -6.63
C ASN A 106 -20.50 12.94 -7.05
N VAL A 107 -19.32 13.40 -7.47
CA VAL A 107 -19.11 14.77 -7.97
C VAL A 107 -19.87 14.98 -9.27
N ASP A 108 -19.76 14.06 -10.24
CA ASP A 108 -20.47 14.13 -11.51
C ASP A 108 -22.00 14.18 -11.28
N ALA A 109 -22.55 13.28 -10.45
CA ALA A 109 -23.98 13.26 -10.14
C ALA A 109 -24.46 14.53 -9.42
N THR A 110 -23.70 15.02 -8.44
CA THR A 110 -24.04 16.26 -7.69
C THR A 110 -24.01 17.48 -8.60
N ILE A 111 -23.02 17.60 -9.49
CA ILE A 111 -22.91 18.73 -10.41
C ILE A 111 -24.02 18.66 -11.47
N SER A 112 -24.25 17.49 -12.08
CA SER A 112 -25.30 17.31 -13.09
C SER A 112 -26.72 17.55 -12.55
N SER A 113 -26.97 17.28 -11.27
CA SER A 113 -28.27 17.54 -10.62
C SER A 113 -28.48 18.99 -10.21
N ARG A 114 -27.42 19.75 -9.91
CA ARG A 114 -27.50 21.19 -9.62
C ARG A 114 -27.95 22.04 -10.81
N LEU A 115 -27.83 21.50 -12.03
CA LEU A 115 -28.24 22.15 -13.28
C LEU A 115 -29.17 21.24 -14.11
N ALA A 116 -29.98 20.39 -13.48
CA ALA A 116 -30.95 19.61 -14.23
C ALA A 116 -31.90 20.60 -14.94
N ALA A 117 -31.79 20.74 -16.26
CA ALA A 117 -32.57 21.68 -17.06
C ALA A 117 -34.09 21.50 -16.85
N SER A 118 -34.52 20.30 -16.47
CA SER A 118 -35.89 19.95 -16.06
C SER A 118 -36.38 20.66 -14.80
N SER A 119 -35.47 21.07 -13.90
CA SER A 119 -35.78 21.77 -12.65
C SER A 119 -35.53 23.28 -12.76
N TYR A 120 -35.02 23.77 -13.91
CA TYR A 120 -34.82 25.18 -14.18
C TYR A 120 -36.03 25.76 -14.91
N THR A 121 -36.90 26.45 -14.16
CA THR A 121 -37.86 27.36 -14.78
C THR A 121 -37.18 28.72 -14.94
N ALA A 122 -36.92 29.11 -16.19
CA ALA A 122 -36.38 30.44 -16.47
C ALA A 122 -37.33 31.51 -15.92
N PRO A 123 -36.81 32.67 -15.48
CA PRO A 123 -37.66 33.83 -15.22
C PRO A 123 -38.50 34.16 -16.45
N ASP A 124 -39.67 34.76 -16.23
CA ASP A 124 -40.50 35.28 -17.32
C ASP A 124 -39.84 36.50 -17.96
N ASN A 125 -38.85 36.23 -18.81
CA ASN A 125 -38.07 37.23 -19.52
C ASN A 125 -38.95 38.06 -20.47
N SER A 126 -40.09 37.52 -20.92
CA SER A 126 -41.03 38.23 -21.77
C SER A 126 -41.73 39.34 -20.98
N SER A 127 -42.31 39.00 -19.83
CA SER A 127 -42.95 40.00 -18.96
C SER A 127 -41.94 41.00 -18.39
N ILE A 128 -40.73 40.55 -18.02
CA ILE A 128 -39.66 41.44 -17.54
C ILE A 128 -39.27 42.46 -18.63
N SER A 129 -39.14 42.02 -19.88
CA SER A 129 -38.85 42.91 -21.02
C SER A 129 -39.99 43.89 -21.30
N ALA A 130 -41.24 43.42 -21.22
CA ALA A 130 -42.42 44.26 -21.38
C ALA A 130 -42.52 45.35 -20.28
N ILE A 131 -42.28 44.97 -19.02
CA ILE A 131 -42.23 45.92 -17.89
C ILE A 131 -41.14 46.95 -18.12
N LYS A 132 -39.93 46.52 -18.50
CA LYS A 132 -38.81 47.43 -18.77
C LYS A 132 -39.19 48.47 -19.82
N THR A 133 -39.80 48.03 -20.92
CA THR A 133 -40.24 48.92 -22.01
C THR A 133 -41.22 49.97 -21.52
N GLN A 134 -42.08 49.64 -20.55
CA GLN A 134 -43.03 50.60 -20.00
C GLN A 134 -42.36 51.54 -18.98
N THR A 135 -41.46 51.03 -18.13
CA THR A 135 -40.72 51.85 -17.17
C THR A 135 -39.75 52.81 -17.84
N ASP A 136 -39.15 52.43 -18.97
CA ASP A 136 -38.26 53.29 -19.77
C ASP A 136 -38.97 54.55 -20.30
N LYS A 137 -40.32 54.53 -20.38
CA LYS A 137 -41.13 55.70 -20.79
C LYS A 137 -41.42 56.67 -19.63
N LEU A 138 -41.13 56.28 -18.39
CA LEU A 138 -41.37 57.12 -17.23
C LEU A 138 -40.26 58.15 -17.13
N THR A 139 -40.64 59.42 -16.93
CA THR A 139 -39.67 60.50 -16.68
C THR A 139 -39.84 60.90 -15.24
N PHE A 140 -38.78 60.86 -14.43
CA PHE A 140 -38.85 61.18 -13.01
C PHE A 140 -38.33 62.58 -12.73
N ASN A 141 -38.95 63.29 -11.79
CA ASN A 141 -38.39 64.54 -11.26
C ASN A 141 -37.24 64.28 -10.28
N ALA A 142 -36.59 65.34 -9.79
CA ALA A 142 -35.47 65.24 -8.84
C ALA A 142 -35.83 64.61 -7.47
N SER A 143 -37.12 64.45 -7.19
CA SER A 143 -37.65 63.79 -5.98
C SER A 143 -38.15 62.36 -6.27
N ASN A 144 -37.80 61.79 -7.44
CA ASN A 144 -38.18 60.46 -7.88
C ASN A 144 -39.70 60.24 -8.00
N GLN A 145 -40.47 61.29 -8.32
CA GLN A 145 -41.88 61.19 -8.68
C GLN A 145 -42.02 61.14 -10.21
N VAL A 146 -42.94 60.30 -10.69
CA VAL A 146 -43.30 60.13 -12.11
C VAL A 146 -44.23 61.25 -12.56
#